data_AF-A0A0R3UAB9-F1
#
_entry.id   AF-A0A0R3UAB9-F1
#
_cell.length_a   1.000
_cell.length_b   1.000
_cell.length_c   1.000
_cell.angle_alpha   90.00
_cell.angle_beta   90.00
_cell.angle_gamma   90.00
#
_symmetry.space_group_name_H-M   'P 1'
#
loop_
_entity.id
_entity.type
_entity.pdbx_description
1 polymer ?
#
loop_
_entity_poly.entity_id
_entity_poly.type
_entity_poly.pdbx_seq_one_letter_code
_entity_poly.pdbx_strand_id
1 'polypeptide(L)'
;MRVHVPKVTNIPAESRSCLRSQVRTCVPIGGYTRVFDWLSCARFNELPEKQSNDAKAKHEGHRIRRLGKCSTVEEFWTEFKKAEKPSELQFTEAYYLMREPYDPQWEKPEHAGGGRWRLRHTECGNADYLWCELVMSAIGEKLTQLVDADNDIVGVGVSPRPSSVVIEIWTSALDFEASKTEEFAQRFNNLLPQPFYFKLVYYESFADVKKKGASK
;
A
#
# COMPACT_ATOMS: atom_id res chain seq x y z
N MET A 1 -13.41 21.43 -22.89
CA MET A 1 -14.16 21.87 -21.68
C MET A 1 -13.15 22.11 -20.56
N ARG A 2 -13.16 23.30 -19.92
CA ARG A 2 -12.35 23.55 -18.72
C ARG A 2 -12.88 22.67 -17.59
N VAL A 3 -12.05 21.78 -17.07
CA VAL A 3 -12.33 21.02 -15.86
C VAL A 3 -12.46 22.02 -14.71
N HIS A 4 -13.65 22.10 -14.10
CA HIS A 4 -13.80 22.82 -12.85
C HIS A 4 -13.23 21.94 -11.74
N VAL A 5 -11.93 22.13 -11.47
CA VAL A 5 -11.29 21.58 -10.27
C VAL A 5 -11.95 22.31 -9.10
N PRO A 6 -12.67 21.63 -8.19
CA PRO A 6 -13.14 22.27 -6.96
C PRO A 6 -11.93 22.92 -6.32
N LYS A 7 -12.02 24.19 -5.96
CA LYS A 7 -10.97 24.82 -5.16
C LYS A 7 -10.94 24.09 -3.82
N VAL A 8 -10.10 23.07 -3.70
CA VAL A 8 -9.78 22.42 -2.42
C VAL A 8 -8.95 23.45 -1.65
N THR A 9 -9.64 24.39 -1.00
CA THR A 9 -9.05 25.60 -0.41
C THR A 9 -8.23 25.32 0.86
N ASN A 10 -8.13 24.07 1.32
CA ASN A 10 -7.41 23.71 2.54
C ASN A 10 -6.53 22.45 2.38
N ILE A 11 -5.66 22.45 1.36
CA ILE A 11 -4.53 21.51 1.26
C ILE A 11 -3.29 22.15 1.92
N PRO A 12 -2.67 21.53 2.94
CA PRO A 12 -1.41 21.98 3.55
C PRO A 12 -0.30 22.15 2.51
N ALA A 13 0.57 23.15 2.68
CA ALA A 13 1.57 23.52 1.68
C ALA A 13 2.51 22.37 1.27
N GLU A 14 2.83 21.47 2.22
CA GLU A 14 3.66 20.27 2.00
C GLU A 14 3.00 19.26 1.07
N SER A 15 1.67 19.08 1.16
CA SER A 15 0.92 18.19 0.28
C SER A 15 0.71 18.78 -1.12
N ARG A 16 0.94 20.09 -1.30
CA ARG A 16 0.78 20.75 -2.60
C ARG A 16 1.86 20.36 -3.62
N SER A 17 3.02 19.87 -3.21
CA SER A 17 4.04 19.37 -4.16
C SER A 17 3.62 18.03 -4.77
N CYS A 18 3.21 17.06 -3.92
CA CYS A 18 2.64 15.75 -4.30
C CYS A 18 1.39 15.98 -5.20
N LEU A 19 0.48 16.89 -4.80
CA LEU A 19 -0.71 17.24 -5.59
C LEU A 19 -0.42 18.03 -6.89
N ARG A 20 0.54 18.97 -6.91
CA ARG A 20 0.81 19.80 -8.11
C ARG A 20 1.44 18.99 -9.24
N SER A 21 2.23 17.96 -8.95
CA SER A 21 2.79 17.10 -10.01
C SER A 21 1.70 16.20 -10.61
N GLN A 22 0.73 15.74 -9.82
CA GLN A 22 -0.23 14.70 -10.24
C GLN A 22 -1.59 15.20 -10.71
N VAL A 23 -2.09 16.35 -10.24
CA VAL A 23 -3.39 16.93 -10.71
C VAL A 23 -3.36 17.26 -12.21
N ARG A 24 -2.18 17.47 -12.81
CA ARG A 24 -2.04 17.62 -14.28
C ARG A 24 -2.25 16.32 -15.06
N THR A 25 -2.19 15.15 -14.41
CA THR A 25 -2.25 13.82 -15.04
C THR A 25 -3.55 13.07 -14.81
N CYS A 26 -4.41 13.54 -13.89
CA CYS A 26 -5.75 12.99 -13.69
C CYS A 26 -6.66 13.42 -14.84
N VAL A 27 -6.67 12.64 -15.93
CA VAL A 27 -7.64 12.80 -17.02
C VAL A 27 -9.02 12.42 -16.49
N PRO A 28 -10.08 13.21 -16.76
CA PRO A 28 -11.44 12.82 -16.40
C PRO A 28 -11.85 11.66 -17.32
N ILE A 29 -11.79 10.43 -16.79
CA ILE A 29 -12.43 9.28 -17.43
C ILE A 29 -13.91 9.32 -17.04
N GLY A 30 -14.77 9.46 -18.05
CA GLY A 30 -16.22 9.63 -18.02
C GLY A 30 -16.98 9.27 -16.74
N GLY A 31 -17.61 10.29 -16.14
CA GLY A 31 -19.00 10.26 -15.68
C GLY A 31 -19.37 9.44 -14.43
N TYR A 32 -18.57 8.47 -13.99
CA TYR A 32 -18.85 7.70 -12.78
C TYR A 32 -17.53 7.32 -12.12
N THR A 33 -17.07 8.15 -11.18
CA THR A 33 -15.94 7.79 -10.32
C THR A 33 -16.42 6.74 -9.33
N ARG A 34 -16.34 5.46 -9.70
CA ARG A 34 -16.29 4.37 -8.72
C ARG A 34 -14.97 4.51 -7.97
N VAL A 35 -14.92 5.42 -7.00
CA VAL A 35 -13.79 5.53 -6.09
C VAL A 35 -14.06 4.46 -5.05
N PHE A 36 -13.43 3.31 -5.26
CA PHE A 36 -13.70 2.05 -4.59
C PHE A 36 -13.55 2.12 -3.07
N ASP A 37 -14.17 1.16 -2.41
CA ASP A 37 -14.16 0.92 -0.97
C ASP A 37 -12.73 0.68 -0.46
N TRP A 38 -12.00 1.75 -0.12
CA TRP A 38 -10.68 1.62 0.49
C TRP A 38 -10.83 1.74 2.01
N LEU A 39 -10.53 0.64 2.72
CA LEU A 39 -10.63 0.59 4.17
C LEU A 39 -9.31 0.09 4.76
N SER A 40 -8.90 0.77 5.82
CA SER A 40 -7.90 0.31 6.79
C SER A 40 -6.45 0.65 6.49
N CYS A 41 -6.10 1.87 6.88
CA CYS A 41 -4.78 2.18 7.42
C CYS A 41 -4.51 1.32 8.67
N ALA A 42 -4.09 0.08 8.47
CA ALA A 42 -3.84 -0.87 9.55
C ALA A 42 -2.48 -0.61 10.17
N ARG A 43 -2.45 -0.04 11.37
CA ARG A 43 -1.28 -0.07 12.24
C ARG A 43 -1.01 -1.51 12.67
N PHE A 44 -0.03 -2.18 12.08
CA PHE A 44 0.48 -3.46 12.59
C PHE A 44 1.29 -3.22 13.86
N ASN A 45 1.31 -4.12 14.83
CA ASN A 45 2.31 -4.09 15.90
C ASN A 45 2.90 -5.48 16.00
N GLU A 46 4.19 -5.64 15.71
CA GLU A 46 4.96 -6.80 16.17
C GLU A 46 5.30 -6.56 17.65
N LEU A 47 4.48 -7.07 18.58
CA LEU A 47 4.83 -7.04 20.00
C LEU A 47 5.97 -8.05 20.27
N PRO A 48 7.01 -7.70 21.03
CA PRO A 48 8.03 -8.66 21.46
C PRO A 48 7.46 -9.64 22.49
N GLU A 49 7.84 -10.92 22.36
CA GLU A 49 7.42 -12.03 23.21
C GLU A 49 7.68 -11.77 24.70
N LYS A 50 6.61 -11.78 25.51
CA LYS A 50 6.69 -12.25 26.90
C LYS A 50 5.71 -13.40 27.09
N GLN A 51 6.30 -14.50 27.55
CA GLN A 51 5.77 -15.87 27.61
C GLN A 51 4.50 -15.98 28.49
N SER A 52 3.43 -16.54 27.91
CA SER A 52 2.43 -17.31 28.66
C SER A 52 2.51 -18.78 28.24
N ASN A 53 2.39 -19.69 29.21
CA ASN A 53 2.68 -21.13 29.10
C ASN A 53 1.58 -21.94 28.40
N ASP A 54 0.92 -21.42 27.36
CA ASP A 54 -0.13 -22.13 26.64
C ASP A 54 0.29 -22.45 25.21
N ALA A 55 0.61 -23.73 24.97
CA ALA A 55 1.10 -24.26 23.69
C ALA A 55 0.05 -24.31 22.55
N LYS A 56 -1.01 -23.49 22.61
CA LYS A 56 -2.07 -23.42 21.58
C LYS A 56 -2.38 -22.01 21.04
N ALA A 57 -1.73 -20.95 21.53
CA ALA A 57 -1.98 -19.58 21.04
C ALA A 57 -0.92 -19.16 19.99
N LYS A 58 -0.99 -19.68 18.76
CA LYS A 58 0.06 -19.40 17.75
C LYS A 58 -0.07 -18.07 16.98
N HIS A 59 -1.14 -17.27 17.12
CA HIS A 59 -1.35 -16.02 16.35
C HIS A 59 -1.89 -14.81 17.15
N GLU A 60 -1.79 -14.82 18.48
CA GLU A 60 -2.45 -13.83 19.35
C GLU A 60 -1.63 -12.53 19.56
N GLY A 61 -1.17 -11.90 18.47
CA GLY A 61 -0.26 -10.74 18.54
C GLY A 61 -0.50 -9.59 17.55
N HIS A 62 -1.26 -9.80 16.47
CA HIS A 62 -1.46 -8.76 15.45
C HIS A 62 -2.75 -7.97 15.72
N ARG A 63 -2.62 -6.70 16.12
CA ARG A 63 -3.76 -5.80 16.29
C ARG A 63 -3.93 -4.89 15.08
N ILE A 64 -4.99 -5.08 14.31
CA ILE A 64 -5.35 -4.17 13.21
C ILE A 64 -6.26 -3.07 13.75
N ARG A 65 -5.83 -1.82 13.60
CA ARG A 65 -6.69 -0.64 13.83
C ARG A 65 -7.17 -0.10 12.49
N ARG A 66 -8.48 -0.16 12.20
CA ARG A 66 -9.07 0.49 11.03
C ARG A 66 -9.17 2.00 11.29
N LEU A 67 -8.54 2.85 10.46
CA LEU A 67 -8.64 4.31 10.61
C LEU A 67 -9.91 4.89 9.99
N GLY A 68 -10.33 4.40 8.82
CA GLY A 68 -11.47 4.92 8.10
C GLY A 68 -11.71 4.21 6.77
N LYS A 69 -12.89 4.47 6.19
CA LYS A 69 -13.32 4.05 4.85
C LYS A 69 -13.47 5.29 3.98
N CYS A 70 -13.07 5.20 2.73
CA CYS A 70 -13.39 6.22 1.74
C CYS A 70 -13.90 5.58 0.47
N SER A 71 -14.84 6.29 -0.16
CA SER A 71 -15.47 5.97 -1.43
C SER A 71 -15.48 7.17 -2.38
N THR A 72 -14.79 8.26 -2.00
CA THR A 72 -14.58 9.47 -2.78
C THR A 72 -13.18 10.04 -2.50
N VAL A 73 -12.70 10.92 -3.38
CA VAL A 73 -11.39 11.59 -3.21
C VAL A 73 -11.41 12.51 -1.99
N GLU A 74 -12.53 13.18 -1.73
CA GLU A 74 -12.75 14.06 -0.60
C GLU A 74 -12.73 13.32 0.74
N GLU A 75 -13.38 12.15 0.81
CA GLU A 75 -13.32 11.25 1.96
C GLU A 75 -11.91 10.73 2.17
N PHE A 76 -11.22 10.33 1.10
CA PHE A 76 -9.82 9.90 1.18
C PHE A 76 -8.96 10.98 1.82
N TRP A 77 -9.02 12.23 1.35
CA TRP A 77 -8.21 13.32 1.93
C TRP A 77 -8.60 13.64 3.37
N THR A 78 -9.86 13.45 3.72
CA THR A 78 -10.33 13.62 5.10
C THR A 78 -9.70 12.60 6.04
N GLU A 79 -9.66 11.33 5.64
CA GLU A 79 -9.03 10.26 6.43
C GLU A 79 -7.50 10.35 6.42
N PHE A 80 -6.90 10.62 5.26
CA PHE A 80 -5.44 10.73 5.10
C PHE A 80 -4.85 11.85 5.99
N LYS A 81 -5.56 12.98 6.15
CA LYS A 81 -5.12 14.09 7.02
C LYS A 81 -5.24 13.80 8.52
N LYS A 82 -6.11 12.86 8.92
CA LYS A 82 -6.26 12.46 10.33
C LYS A 82 -5.20 11.45 10.75
N ALA A 83 -4.67 10.68 9.80
CA ALA A 83 -3.61 9.73 10.04
C ALA A 83 -2.30 10.46 10.39
N GLU A 84 -1.52 9.84 11.28
CA GLU A 84 -0.15 10.25 11.57
C GLU A 84 0.70 10.04 10.30
N LYS A 85 1.88 10.66 10.24
CA LYS A 85 2.81 10.40 9.14
C LYS A 85 3.48 9.02 9.33
N PRO A 86 3.82 8.28 8.25
CA PRO A 86 4.61 7.05 8.38
C PRO A 86 5.89 7.21 9.21
N SER A 87 6.55 8.36 9.16
CA SER A 87 7.73 8.69 9.96
C SER A 87 7.47 8.76 11.48
N GLU A 88 6.21 8.91 11.89
CA GLU A 88 5.77 8.96 13.28
C GLU A 88 5.34 7.58 13.82
N LEU A 89 5.27 6.57 12.95
CA LEU A 89 4.99 5.20 13.34
C LEU A 89 6.15 4.57 14.08
N GLN A 90 5.84 3.65 15.00
CA GLN A 90 6.87 2.77 15.55
C GLN A 90 7.41 1.87 14.44
N PHE A 91 8.68 1.46 14.50
CA PHE A 91 9.30 0.63 13.44
C PHE A 91 8.72 -0.79 13.32
N THR A 92 7.90 -1.20 14.29
CA THR A 92 7.08 -2.42 14.30
C THR A 92 5.72 -2.22 13.65
N GLU A 93 5.41 -0.98 13.24
CA GLU A 93 4.16 -0.59 12.63
C GLU A 93 4.28 -0.43 11.11
N ALA A 94 3.11 -0.44 10.48
CA ALA A 94 2.92 -0.30 9.06
C ALA A 94 1.62 0.45 8.81
N TYR A 95 1.45 0.98 7.62
CA TYR A 95 0.17 1.43 7.10
C TYR A 95 -0.19 0.65 5.86
N TYR A 96 -1.49 0.51 5.65
CA TYR A 96 -2.07 -0.20 4.51
C TYR A 96 -3.22 0.61 3.92
N LEU A 97 -3.47 0.44 2.64
CA LEU A 97 -4.66 0.93 1.95
C LEU A 97 -5.14 -0.26 1.13
N MET A 98 -6.26 -0.86 1.52
CA MET A 98 -6.78 -2.11 0.95
C MET A 98 -8.14 -1.86 0.30
N ARG A 99 -8.38 -2.48 -0.87
CA ARG A 99 -9.71 -2.52 -1.50
C ARG A 99 -10.59 -3.52 -0.76
N GLU A 100 -11.88 -3.25 -0.59
CA GLU A 100 -12.80 -4.28 -0.11
C GLU A 100 -12.94 -5.42 -1.14
N PRO A 101 -13.10 -6.68 -0.67
CA PRO A 101 -13.24 -7.11 0.73
C PRO A 101 -11.90 -7.38 1.45
N TYR A 102 -10.77 -7.06 0.83
CA TYR A 102 -9.44 -7.40 1.33
C TYR A 102 -9.06 -6.61 2.58
N ASP A 103 -8.31 -7.25 3.46
CA ASP A 103 -7.63 -6.62 4.57
C ASP A 103 -6.14 -7.01 4.58
N PRO A 104 -5.28 -6.38 5.37
CA PRO A 104 -3.84 -6.65 5.31
C PRO A 104 -3.46 -7.89 6.12
N GLN A 105 -4.27 -8.95 6.06
CA GLN A 105 -4.02 -10.26 6.66
C GLN A 105 -3.89 -11.30 5.54
N TRP A 106 -2.68 -11.48 5.04
CA TRP A 106 -2.38 -12.39 3.92
C TRP A 106 -2.80 -13.84 4.16
N GLU A 107 -3.00 -14.25 5.41
CA GLU A 107 -3.45 -15.59 5.79
C GLU A 107 -4.89 -15.87 5.37
N LYS A 108 -5.70 -14.83 5.19
CA LYS A 108 -7.13 -14.99 4.91
C LYS A 108 -7.40 -15.68 3.56
N PRO A 109 -8.56 -16.36 3.42
CA PRO A 109 -8.92 -17.04 2.17
C PRO A 109 -8.93 -16.14 0.94
N GLU A 110 -9.31 -14.86 1.11
CA GLU A 110 -9.38 -13.85 0.06
C GLU A 110 -8.03 -13.64 -0.64
N HIS A 111 -6.92 -13.84 0.08
CA HIS A 111 -5.55 -13.69 -0.44
C HIS A 111 -4.95 -15.00 -0.94
N ALA A 112 -5.66 -16.13 -0.87
CA ALA A 112 -5.07 -17.45 -1.13
C ALA A 112 -4.52 -17.59 -2.56
N GLY A 113 -5.13 -16.92 -3.53
CA GLY A 113 -4.69 -16.90 -4.93
C GLY A 113 -3.69 -15.79 -5.26
N GLY A 114 -3.42 -14.87 -4.34
CA GLY A 114 -2.67 -13.65 -4.60
C GLY A 114 -1.24 -13.67 -4.09
N GLY A 115 -0.66 -12.49 -4.06
CA GLY A 115 0.67 -12.24 -3.51
C GLY A 115 0.94 -10.77 -3.31
N ARG A 116 2.22 -10.44 -3.09
CA ARG A 116 2.68 -9.06 -3.00
C ARG A 116 4.10 -8.88 -3.50
N TRP A 117 4.39 -7.74 -4.09
CA TRP A 117 5.77 -7.25 -4.17
C TRP A 117 6.17 -6.60 -2.86
N ARG A 118 7.41 -6.84 -2.45
CA ARG A 118 8.07 -6.10 -1.37
C ARG A 118 9.28 -5.38 -1.93
N LEU A 119 9.28 -4.06 -1.84
CA LEU A 119 10.37 -3.19 -2.29
C LEU A 119 10.98 -2.49 -1.09
N ARG A 120 12.30 -2.63 -0.90
CA ARG A 120 13.04 -2.01 0.20
C ARG A 120 13.92 -0.88 -0.30
N HIS A 121 13.67 0.32 0.20
CA HIS A 121 14.53 1.48 0.02
C HIS A 121 15.32 1.77 1.30
N THR A 122 16.59 2.16 1.20
CA THR A 122 17.53 2.22 2.34
C THR A 122 17.51 3.52 3.13
N GLU A 123 16.68 4.48 2.77
CA GLU A 123 16.57 5.75 3.49
C GLU A 123 15.20 5.83 4.16
N CYS A 124 15.17 5.63 5.48
CA CYS A 124 13.91 5.67 6.25
C CYS A 124 13.22 7.04 6.18
N GLY A 125 13.98 8.12 5.98
CA GLY A 125 13.45 9.48 5.82
C GLY A 125 12.51 9.65 4.60
N ASN A 126 12.54 8.73 3.63
CA ASN A 126 11.66 8.77 2.47
C ASN A 126 10.30 8.07 2.71
N ALA A 127 10.01 7.60 3.92
CA ALA A 127 8.78 6.86 4.21
C ALA A 127 7.50 7.66 3.91
N ASP A 128 7.44 8.93 4.34
CA ASP A 128 6.26 9.80 4.13
C ASP A 128 6.02 10.08 2.65
N TYR A 129 7.10 10.35 1.92
CA TYR A 129 7.04 10.64 0.50
C TYR A 129 6.62 9.41 -0.30
N LEU A 130 7.29 8.27 -0.10
CA LEU A 130 6.94 7.01 -0.76
C LEU A 130 5.51 6.59 -0.46
N TRP A 131 5.03 6.82 0.78
CA TRP A 131 3.64 6.56 1.12
C TRP A 131 2.68 7.46 0.33
N CYS A 132 2.92 8.78 0.27
CA CYS A 132 2.11 9.71 -0.53
C CYS A 132 2.01 9.22 -1.98
N GLU A 133 3.15 8.98 -2.61
CA GLU A 133 3.20 8.59 -4.03
C GLU A 133 2.51 7.25 -4.28
N LEU A 134 2.67 6.29 -3.37
CA LEU A 134 2.07 4.97 -3.46
C LEU A 134 0.54 5.04 -3.35
N VAL A 135 0.00 5.76 -2.36
CA VAL A 135 -1.46 5.90 -2.21
C VAL A 135 -2.06 6.75 -3.33
N MET A 136 -1.38 7.81 -3.78
CA MET A 136 -1.84 8.62 -4.90
C MET A 136 -1.90 7.81 -6.19
N SER A 137 -0.91 6.93 -6.42
CA SER A 137 -0.90 6.02 -7.56
C SER A 137 -2.00 4.97 -7.46
N ALA A 138 -2.31 4.48 -6.26
CA ALA A 138 -3.38 3.51 -6.01
C ALA A 138 -4.76 4.11 -6.28
N ILE A 139 -5.11 5.24 -5.63
CA ILE A 139 -6.44 5.87 -5.79
C ILE A 139 -6.64 6.47 -7.18
N GLY A 140 -5.55 6.81 -7.87
CA GLY A 140 -5.56 7.28 -9.26
C GLY A 140 -5.57 6.15 -10.30
N GLU A 141 -5.71 4.90 -9.87
CA GLU A 141 -5.71 3.68 -10.72
C GLU A 141 -4.43 3.52 -11.58
N LYS A 142 -3.33 4.22 -11.26
CA LYS A 142 -2.08 4.14 -12.04
C LYS A 142 -1.39 2.79 -11.87
N LEU A 143 -1.51 2.17 -10.70
CA LEU A 143 -0.88 0.88 -10.41
C LEU A 143 -1.47 -0.28 -11.22
N THR A 144 -2.69 -0.13 -11.77
CA THR A 144 -3.28 -1.14 -12.66
C THR A 144 -2.46 -1.33 -13.93
N GLN A 145 -1.68 -0.32 -14.34
CA GLN A 145 -0.75 -0.40 -15.46
C GLN A 145 0.49 -1.26 -15.16
N LEU A 146 0.66 -1.78 -13.93
CA LEU A 146 1.78 -2.64 -13.56
C LEU A 146 1.43 -4.13 -13.68
N VAL A 147 0.17 -4.46 -13.89
CA VAL A 147 -0.34 -5.83 -13.91
C VAL A 147 -1.12 -6.09 -15.20
N ASP A 148 -1.19 -7.36 -15.59
CA ASP A 148 -1.94 -7.80 -16.77
C ASP A 148 -3.46 -7.84 -16.45
N ALA A 149 -4.30 -7.95 -17.49
CA ALA A 149 -5.76 -7.80 -17.37
C ALA A 149 -6.45 -8.83 -16.44
N ASP A 150 -5.79 -9.96 -16.16
CA ASP A 150 -6.28 -11.02 -15.29
C ASP A 150 -5.88 -10.83 -13.81
N ASN A 151 -5.20 -9.72 -13.48
CA ASN A 151 -4.74 -9.39 -12.14
C ASN A 151 -5.25 -8.01 -11.69
N ASP A 152 -5.58 -7.90 -10.41
CA ASP A 152 -5.95 -6.64 -9.78
C ASP A 152 -4.99 -6.24 -8.67
N ILE A 153 -4.76 -4.94 -8.52
CA ILE A 153 -4.11 -4.37 -7.34
C ILE A 153 -5.15 -4.26 -6.23
N VAL A 154 -4.99 -5.07 -5.17
CA VAL A 154 -5.95 -5.16 -4.07
C VAL A 154 -5.54 -4.37 -2.84
N GLY A 155 -4.28 -3.93 -2.79
CA GLY A 155 -3.79 -3.18 -1.64
C GLY A 155 -2.37 -2.65 -1.82
N VAL A 156 -2.04 -1.65 -1.02
CA VAL A 156 -0.68 -1.12 -0.89
C VAL A 156 -0.33 -0.92 0.57
N GLY A 157 0.96 -0.94 0.90
CA GLY A 157 1.42 -0.71 2.27
C GLY A 157 2.77 -0.03 2.36
N VAL A 158 3.02 0.61 3.49
CA VAL A 158 4.31 1.20 3.86
C VAL A 158 4.69 0.77 5.26
N SER A 159 5.97 0.48 5.44
CA SER A 159 6.54 -0.15 6.62
C SER A 159 7.88 0.51 6.92
N PRO A 160 7.91 1.57 7.75
CA PRO A 160 9.15 2.21 8.19
C PRO A 160 9.97 1.23 9.05
N ARG A 161 11.28 1.23 8.85
CA ARG A 161 12.25 0.42 9.60
C ARG A 161 13.40 1.33 10.03
N PRO A 162 14.24 0.94 11.00
CA PRO A 162 15.27 1.83 11.56
C PRO A 162 16.20 2.44 10.50
N SER A 163 16.52 1.68 9.45
CA SER A 163 17.44 2.09 8.37
C SER A 163 16.88 1.84 6.97
N SER A 164 15.57 1.67 6.85
CA SER A 164 14.93 1.46 5.54
C SER A 164 13.45 1.76 5.60
N VAL A 165 12.82 1.84 4.44
CA VAL A 165 11.39 1.75 4.29
C VAL A 165 11.08 0.58 3.36
N VAL A 166 10.10 -0.22 3.74
CA VAL A 166 9.55 -1.29 2.90
C VAL A 166 8.19 -0.83 2.43
N ILE A 167 7.97 -0.87 1.12
CA ILE A 167 6.65 -0.71 0.53
C ILE A 167 6.15 -2.05 -0.01
N GLU A 168 4.84 -2.23 0.02
CA GLU A 168 4.17 -3.44 -0.43
C GLU A 168 3.08 -3.10 -1.45
N ILE A 169 2.94 -3.91 -2.48
CA ILE A 169 1.88 -3.81 -3.49
C ILE A 169 1.28 -5.20 -3.63
N TRP A 170 -0.01 -5.33 -3.34
CA TRP A 170 -0.72 -6.61 -3.21
C TRP A 170 -1.60 -6.88 -4.43
N THR A 171 -1.64 -8.13 -4.86
CA THR A 171 -2.41 -8.59 -6.03
C THR A 171 -3.40 -9.69 -5.68
N SER A 172 -4.49 -9.77 -6.46
CA SER A 172 -5.54 -10.78 -6.30
C SER A 172 -5.17 -12.18 -6.82
N ALA A 173 -4.26 -12.30 -7.80
CA ALA A 173 -4.04 -13.55 -8.52
C ALA A 173 -2.55 -13.94 -8.71
N LEU A 174 -2.37 -15.20 -9.15
CA LEU A 174 -1.12 -15.98 -9.11
C LEU A 174 -0.38 -16.02 -10.47
N ASP A 175 -0.70 -15.15 -11.41
CA ASP A 175 -0.09 -15.19 -12.74
C ASP A 175 1.30 -14.52 -12.77
N PHE A 176 1.69 -13.83 -11.70
CA PHE A 176 2.93 -13.08 -11.72
C PHE A 176 4.15 -13.99 -11.51
N GLU A 177 4.87 -14.27 -12.60
CA GLU A 177 6.16 -14.93 -12.52
C GLU A 177 7.17 -14.05 -11.78
N ALA A 178 7.82 -14.59 -10.74
CA ALA A 178 8.86 -13.87 -10.00
C ALA A 178 10.01 -13.37 -10.91
N SER A 179 10.21 -13.96 -12.09
CA SER A 179 11.13 -13.50 -13.14
C SER A 179 10.82 -12.08 -13.63
N LYS A 180 9.56 -11.64 -13.61
CA LYS A 180 9.10 -10.31 -14.03
C LYS A 180 9.31 -9.22 -12.97
N THR A 181 9.85 -9.57 -11.79
CA THR A 181 10.02 -8.64 -10.66
C THR A 181 10.86 -7.41 -11.01
N GLU A 182 11.92 -7.58 -11.81
CA GLU A 182 12.80 -6.47 -12.21
C GLU A 182 12.07 -5.49 -13.15
N GLU A 183 11.34 -6.02 -14.13
CA GLU A 183 10.50 -5.21 -15.03
C GLU A 183 9.43 -4.44 -14.24
N PHE A 184 8.78 -5.11 -13.28
CA PHE A 184 7.83 -4.47 -12.39
C PHE A 184 8.46 -3.30 -11.62
N ALA A 185 9.66 -3.49 -11.05
CA ALA A 185 10.36 -2.44 -10.31
C ALA A 185 10.67 -1.22 -11.18
N GLN A 186 11.11 -1.46 -12.43
CA GLN A 186 11.38 -0.41 -13.40
C GLN A 186 10.11 0.34 -13.80
N ARG A 187 9.02 -0.39 -14.12
CA ARG A 187 7.72 0.20 -14.46
C ARG A 187 7.14 1.00 -13.29
N PHE A 188 7.23 0.49 -12.07
CA PHE A 188 6.80 1.20 -10.88
C PHE A 188 7.59 2.50 -10.70
N ASN A 189 8.93 2.46 -10.83
CA ASN A 189 9.75 3.67 -10.77
C ASN A 189 9.37 4.72 -11.83
N ASN A 190 8.98 4.29 -13.03
CA ASN A 190 8.52 5.19 -14.09
C ASN A 190 7.16 5.84 -13.81
N LEU A 191 6.34 5.29 -12.90
CA LEU A 191 5.10 5.92 -12.45
C LEU A 191 5.33 7.02 -11.41
N LEU A 192 6.47 7.00 -10.72
CA LEU A 192 6.81 7.96 -9.68
C LEU A 192 7.32 9.28 -10.28
N PRO A 193 7.05 10.44 -9.67
CA PRO A 193 7.59 11.72 -10.12
C PRO A 193 9.12 11.79 -10.11
N GLN A 194 9.75 11.00 -9.24
CA GLN A 194 11.19 10.81 -9.16
C GLN A 194 11.50 9.33 -8.94
N PRO A 195 12.58 8.79 -9.55
CA PRO A 195 12.94 7.39 -9.39
C PRO A 195 13.53 7.11 -8.00
N PHE A 196 13.27 5.92 -7.48
CA PHE A 196 13.86 5.41 -6.25
C PHE A 196 14.73 4.18 -6.54
N TYR A 197 15.89 4.13 -5.89
CA TYR A 197 16.67 2.90 -5.85
C TYR A 197 16.12 1.98 -4.76
N PHE A 198 15.58 0.83 -5.17
CA PHE A 198 15.16 -0.22 -4.25
C PHE A 198 16.29 -1.27 -4.15
N LYS A 199 16.91 -1.36 -2.98
CA LYS A 199 18.01 -2.29 -2.71
C LYS A 199 17.58 -3.76 -2.81
N LEU A 200 16.30 -4.03 -2.55
CA LEU A 200 15.73 -5.36 -2.62
C LEU A 200 14.32 -5.26 -3.19
N VAL A 201 14.03 -6.06 -4.21
CA VAL A 201 12.70 -6.22 -4.79
C VAL A 201 12.44 -7.71 -5.01
N TYR A 202 11.29 -8.19 -4.55
CA TYR A 202 10.89 -9.58 -4.74
C TYR A 202 9.38 -9.71 -4.63
N TYR A 203 8.85 -10.71 -5.32
CA TYR A 203 7.46 -11.11 -5.22
C TYR A 203 7.30 -12.27 -4.24
N GLU A 204 6.24 -12.23 -3.44
CA GLU A 204 5.83 -13.30 -2.54
C GLU A 204 4.43 -13.79 -2.87
N SER A 205 4.33 -15.03 -3.31
CA SER A 205 3.06 -15.76 -3.33
C SER A 205 2.61 -16.08 -1.91
N PHE A 206 1.39 -15.71 -1.55
CA PHE A 206 0.87 -16.01 -0.22
C PHE A 206 0.69 -17.51 0.01
N ALA A 207 0.41 -18.29 -1.04
CA ALA A 207 0.37 -19.74 -0.97
C ALA A 207 1.72 -20.34 -0.56
N ASP A 208 2.83 -19.80 -1.09
CA ASP A 208 4.18 -20.28 -0.76
C ASP A 208 4.63 -19.85 0.64
N VAL A 209 4.21 -18.65 1.08
CA VAL A 209 4.42 -18.21 2.46
C VAL A 209 3.70 -19.16 3.44
N LYS A 210 2.45 -19.58 3.15
CA LYS A 210 1.72 -20.57 3.98
C LYS A 210 2.47 -21.90 4.07
N LYS A 211 2.97 -22.43 2.95
CA LYS A 211 3.72 -23.69 2.91
C LYS A 211 5.01 -23.64 3.74
N LYS A 212 5.79 -22.56 3.61
CA LYS A 212 7.02 -22.36 4.38
C LYS A 212 6.77 -22.26 5.89
N GLY A 213 5.63 -21.69 6.29
CA GLY A 213 5.21 -21.64 7.69
C GLY A 213 4.78 -22.99 8.27
N ALA A 214 4.21 -23.87 7.45
CA ALA A 214 3.75 -25.19 7.86
C ALA A 214 4.88 -26.23 8.00
N SER A 215 6.05 -25.99 7.39
CA SER A 215 7.22 -26.88 7.47
C SER A 215 8.15 -26.58 8.67
N LYS A 216 7.75 -25.70 9.59
CA LYS A 216 8.47 -25.38 10.84
C LYS A 216 7.66 -25.76 12.06
#